data_AF-A0A1I3VPX7-F1
#
_entry.id   AF-A0A1I3VPX7-F1
#
_cell.length_a   1.000
_cell.length_b   1.000
_cell.length_c   1.000
_cell.angle_alpha   90.00
_cell.angle_beta   90.00
_cell.angle_gamma   90.00
#
_symmetry.space_group_name_H-M   'P 1'
#
loop_
_entity.id
_entity.type
_entity.pdbx_description
1 polymer ?
#
loop_
_entity_poly.entity_id
_entity_poly.type
_entity_poly.pdbx_seq_one_letter_code
_entity_poly.pdbx_strand_id
1 'polypeptide(L)'
;FSSTFTGQEFFLSDHVVNGKRLLPGVAYLEMARVAVDQAAGVLQEETMGIRLKNVVWIRPIAVGDQPVKVHIGLYPSDNGEIDYQVYSESGAEPLVYSQGTALLARLEEVSVLDLAALQTQCSQKILSASQCYEIFHAAGIEYGPGHQGIEKVYVGSGQALAQLSLPSVILDTEGQFVLHPSMMDAALQASIGLLMSMNASMASNHQSGVKPILPFALEELEILGGCTSSMWALIRYSQGGKAGDNVHKCDIDVCDEQGNVCVRMKGISLRVLDGKGEMEGFSSPPALFLSSPGWKEQEVAPELSTPAYAEHWVILCEQEEGIQKAIEAHMTGVRCIALQAAGRIDQRFQAYVTQ
;
A
#
# COMPACT_ATOMS: atom_id res chain seq x y z
N PHE A 1 -6.18 -18.40 -8.21
CA PHE A 1 -7.21 -18.04 -9.21
C PHE A 1 -6.57 -17.39 -10.43
N SER A 2 -7.21 -17.38 -11.59
CA SER A 2 -6.65 -16.77 -12.83
C SER A 2 -7.71 -16.00 -13.60
N SER A 3 -7.31 -14.90 -14.23
CA SER A 3 -8.15 -14.01 -15.03
C SER A 3 -7.38 -13.60 -16.29
N THR A 4 -8.06 -13.43 -17.43
CA THR A 4 -7.45 -12.90 -18.66
C THR A 4 -8.10 -11.58 -18.99
N PHE A 5 -7.32 -10.52 -19.02
CA PHE A 5 -7.79 -9.17 -19.35
C PHE A 5 -7.50 -8.85 -20.80
N THR A 6 -8.52 -8.48 -21.54
CA THR A 6 -8.45 -8.11 -22.96
C THR A 6 -8.15 -6.63 -23.17
N GLY A 7 -8.34 -5.80 -22.14
CA GLY A 7 -8.23 -4.36 -22.22
C GLY A 7 -9.51 -3.68 -22.69
N GLN A 8 -10.60 -4.44 -22.92
CA GLN A 8 -11.94 -3.93 -23.25
C GLN A 8 -12.84 -3.78 -22.03
N GLU A 9 -12.45 -4.38 -20.90
CA GLU A 9 -13.17 -4.23 -19.64
C GLU A 9 -13.20 -2.75 -19.25
N PHE A 10 -14.34 -2.23 -18.77
CA PHE A 10 -14.52 -0.80 -18.50
C PHE A 10 -13.41 -0.24 -17.58
N PHE A 11 -12.99 -1.04 -16.59
CA PHE A 11 -11.98 -0.64 -15.63
C PHE A 11 -10.57 -0.54 -16.23
N LEU A 12 -10.36 -1.02 -17.47
CA LEU A 12 -9.12 -0.90 -18.23
C LEU A 12 -9.26 0.08 -19.41
N SER A 13 -10.35 0.01 -20.17
CA SER A 13 -10.58 0.89 -21.32
C SER A 13 -10.67 2.35 -20.92
N ASP A 14 -11.22 2.61 -19.74
CA ASP A 14 -11.50 3.96 -19.23
C ASP A 14 -10.48 4.39 -18.17
N HIS A 15 -9.39 3.63 -17.98
CA HIS A 15 -8.30 3.97 -17.08
C HIS A 15 -6.97 4.01 -17.84
N VAL A 16 -6.72 5.15 -18.50
CA VAL A 16 -5.55 5.34 -19.37
C VAL A 16 -4.56 6.28 -18.69
N VAL A 17 -3.33 5.83 -18.48
CA VAL A 17 -2.25 6.64 -17.89
C VAL A 17 -1.11 6.73 -18.90
N ASN A 18 -0.77 7.96 -19.29
CA ASN A 18 0.22 8.28 -20.30
C ASN A 18 0.04 7.44 -21.60
N GLY A 19 -1.21 7.32 -22.06
CA GLY A 19 -1.59 6.57 -23.26
C GLY A 19 -1.61 5.05 -23.12
N LYS A 20 -1.38 4.48 -21.92
CA LYS A 20 -1.46 3.03 -21.66
C LYS A 20 -2.68 2.69 -20.82
N ARG A 21 -3.42 1.65 -21.21
CA ARG A 21 -4.51 1.08 -20.39
C ARG A 21 -3.90 0.34 -19.20
N LEU A 22 -4.05 0.91 -18.01
CA LEU A 22 -3.51 0.35 -16.79
C LEU A 22 -4.65 -0.17 -15.92
N LEU A 23 -4.46 -1.34 -15.31
CA LEU A 23 -5.39 -1.82 -14.29
C LEU A 23 -5.30 -0.86 -13.08
N PRO A 24 -6.39 -0.22 -12.63
CA PRO A 24 -6.37 0.69 -11.49
C PRO A 24 -5.93 -0.04 -10.22
N GLY A 25 -5.18 0.65 -9.35
CA GLY A 25 -4.65 0.05 -8.11
C GLY A 25 -5.73 -0.57 -7.22
N VAL A 26 -6.91 0.03 -7.18
CA VAL A 26 -8.05 -0.45 -6.40
C VAL A 26 -8.63 -1.78 -6.92
N ALA A 27 -8.47 -2.13 -8.20
CA ALA A 27 -8.95 -3.40 -8.73
C ALA A 27 -8.17 -4.61 -8.15
N TYR A 28 -6.90 -4.42 -7.77
CA TYR A 28 -6.11 -5.45 -7.09
C TYR A 28 -6.68 -5.78 -5.71
N LEU A 29 -7.30 -4.79 -5.04
CA LEU A 29 -7.93 -4.99 -3.73
C LEU A 29 -9.17 -5.87 -3.85
N GLU A 30 -10.03 -5.64 -4.85
CA GLU A 30 -11.19 -6.50 -5.10
C GLU A 30 -10.76 -7.90 -5.56
N MET A 31 -9.70 -8.02 -6.38
CA MET A 31 -9.13 -9.32 -6.75
C MET A 31 -8.65 -10.11 -5.51
N ALA A 32 -7.96 -9.45 -4.58
CA ALA A 32 -7.54 -10.07 -3.33
C ALA A 32 -8.73 -10.46 -2.44
N ARG A 33 -9.69 -9.55 -2.27
CA ARG A 33 -10.91 -9.81 -1.49
C ARG A 33 -11.66 -11.02 -2.02
N VAL A 34 -11.99 -11.04 -3.31
CA VAL A 34 -12.79 -12.14 -3.89
C VAL A 34 -12.05 -13.46 -3.88
N ALA A 35 -10.72 -13.46 -4.07
CA ALA A 35 -9.92 -14.67 -3.99
C ALA A 35 -9.93 -15.26 -2.57
N VAL A 36 -9.74 -14.41 -1.55
CA VAL A 36 -9.76 -14.82 -0.14
C VAL A 36 -11.14 -15.33 0.26
N ASP A 37 -12.19 -14.60 -0.12
CA ASP A 37 -13.59 -14.97 0.12
C ASP A 37 -13.93 -16.35 -0.47
N GLN A 38 -13.54 -16.60 -1.73
CA GLN A 38 -13.75 -17.90 -2.37
C GLN A 38 -12.90 -19.02 -1.74
N ALA A 39 -11.69 -18.73 -1.27
CA ALA A 39 -10.79 -19.72 -0.70
C ALA A 39 -11.12 -20.08 0.76
N ALA A 40 -11.63 -19.13 1.54
CA ALA A 40 -12.07 -19.33 2.91
C ALA A 40 -13.30 -20.26 3.01
N GLY A 41 -14.05 -20.41 1.91
CA GLY A 41 -15.37 -21.05 1.92
C GLY A 41 -16.42 -20.11 2.52
N VAL A 42 -17.69 -20.56 2.58
CA VAL A 42 -18.79 -19.76 3.14
C VAL A 42 -18.42 -19.36 4.58
N LEU A 43 -18.12 -18.08 4.80
CA LEU A 43 -17.93 -17.52 6.14
C LEU A 43 -19.19 -17.86 6.96
N GLN A 44 -19.04 -18.76 7.93
CA GLN A 44 -20.17 -19.31 8.69
C GLN A 44 -20.80 -18.29 9.66
N GLU A 45 -20.16 -17.13 9.85
CA GLU A 45 -20.61 -16.07 10.74
C GLU A 45 -20.80 -14.77 9.96
N GLU A 46 -22.01 -14.21 10.00
CA GLU A 46 -22.39 -12.94 9.35
C GLU A 46 -21.53 -11.74 9.79
N THR A 47 -20.79 -11.87 10.90
CA THR A 47 -19.94 -10.80 11.45
C THR A 47 -18.47 -10.88 11.03
N MET A 48 -18.06 -11.90 10.28
CA MET A 48 -16.69 -12.03 9.78
C MET A 48 -16.55 -11.30 8.45
N GLY A 49 -15.55 -10.43 8.36
CA GLY A 49 -15.19 -9.72 7.14
C GLY A 49 -13.71 -9.84 6.81
N ILE A 50 -13.33 -9.22 5.70
CA ILE A 50 -11.97 -9.31 5.15
C ILE A 50 -11.25 -7.99 5.43
N ARG A 51 -10.06 -8.09 6.03
CA ARG A 51 -9.09 -6.99 6.11
C ARG A 51 -7.90 -7.33 5.23
N LEU A 52 -7.43 -6.37 4.43
CA LEU A 52 -6.17 -6.48 3.70
C LEU A 52 -5.14 -5.58 4.38
N LYS A 53 -3.90 -6.05 4.53
CA LYS A 53 -2.81 -5.35 5.19
C LYS A 53 -1.56 -5.37 4.36
N ASN A 54 -0.71 -4.38 4.57
CA ASN A 54 0.63 -4.28 3.97
C ASN A 54 0.59 -4.47 2.44
N VAL A 55 -0.41 -3.88 1.79
CA VAL A 55 -0.59 -3.99 0.35
C VAL A 55 0.47 -3.13 -0.32
N VAL A 56 1.19 -3.71 -1.27
CA VAL A 56 2.18 -3.02 -2.10
C VAL A 56 1.83 -3.19 -3.56
N TRP A 57 1.81 -2.09 -4.31
CA TRP A 57 1.76 -2.11 -5.77
C TRP A 57 3.19 -1.96 -6.30
N ILE A 58 3.76 -3.08 -6.75
CA ILE A 58 5.14 -3.17 -7.21
C ILE A 58 5.27 -2.57 -8.61
N ARG A 59 4.31 -2.90 -9.49
CA ARG A 59 4.24 -2.40 -10.86
C ARG A 59 2.81 -2.52 -11.41
N PRO A 60 2.38 -1.66 -12.34
CA PRO A 60 1.06 -1.75 -12.94
C PRO A 60 0.98 -2.88 -13.97
N ILE A 61 -0.17 -3.54 -14.03
CA ILE A 61 -0.60 -4.35 -15.16
C ILE A 61 -1.02 -3.38 -16.27
N ALA A 62 -0.30 -3.41 -17.38
CA ALA A 62 -0.64 -2.68 -18.60
C ALA A 62 -1.17 -3.67 -19.64
N VAL A 63 -2.30 -3.34 -20.29
CA VAL A 63 -2.87 -4.15 -21.37
C VAL A 63 -2.76 -3.39 -22.68
N GLY A 64 -1.98 -3.94 -23.60
CA GLY A 64 -1.84 -3.45 -24.98
C GLY A 64 -2.80 -4.15 -25.93
N ASP A 65 -2.33 -4.46 -27.13
CA ASP A 65 -3.14 -5.14 -28.15
C ASP A 65 -3.37 -6.64 -27.86
N GLN A 66 -2.56 -7.23 -26.98
CA GLN A 66 -2.65 -8.65 -26.61
C GLN A 66 -3.23 -8.80 -25.20
N PRO A 67 -4.16 -9.75 -25.00
CA PRO A 67 -4.68 -10.04 -23.67
C PRO A 67 -3.58 -10.47 -22.70
N VAL A 68 -3.71 -10.05 -21.44
CA VAL A 68 -2.78 -10.39 -20.37
C VAL A 68 -3.45 -11.37 -19.41
N LYS A 69 -2.82 -12.53 -19.21
CA LYS A 69 -3.25 -13.50 -18.19
C LYS A 69 -2.61 -13.16 -16.85
N VAL A 70 -3.43 -13.01 -15.83
CA VAL A 70 -3.06 -12.62 -14.47
C VAL A 70 -3.54 -13.67 -13.50
N HIS A 71 -2.69 -13.98 -12.53
CA HIS A 71 -2.93 -14.94 -11.48
C HIS A 71 -2.97 -14.23 -10.14
N ILE A 72 -3.79 -14.76 -9.22
CA ILE A 72 -3.68 -14.46 -7.80
C ILE A 72 -3.46 -15.75 -7.04
N GLY A 73 -2.30 -15.84 -6.38
CA GLY A 73 -1.91 -16.93 -5.48
C GLY A 73 -2.23 -16.55 -4.04
N LEU A 74 -2.70 -17.52 -3.26
CA LEU A 74 -2.98 -17.38 -1.83
C LEU A 74 -2.13 -18.40 -1.06
N TYR A 75 -1.52 -17.95 0.02
CA TYR A 75 -0.57 -18.71 0.82
C TYR A 75 -0.98 -18.59 2.29
N PRO A 76 -1.77 -19.54 2.83
CA PRO A 76 -2.18 -19.51 4.22
C PRO A 76 -0.97 -19.71 5.14
N SER A 77 -0.94 -18.95 6.24
CA SER A 77 0.09 -18.98 7.27
C SER A 77 -0.44 -19.52 8.59
N ASP A 78 0.44 -20.09 9.43
CA ASP A 78 0.05 -20.72 10.70
C ASP A 78 -0.57 -19.73 11.72
N ASN A 79 -0.35 -18.43 11.54
CA ASN A 79 -0.93 -17.37 12.36
C ASN A 79 -2.37 -16.98 11.98
N GLY A 80 -2.98 -17.66 10.99
CA GLY A 80 -4.32 -17.39 10.50
C GLY A 80 -4.40 -16.27 9.45
N GLU A 81 -3.27 -15.69 9.06
CA GLU A 81 -3.19 -14.76 7.93
C GLU A 81 -3.04 -15.51 6.60
N ILE A 82 -3.41 -14.85 5.50
CA ILE A 82 -3.28 -15.38 4.15
C ILE A 82 -2.48 -14.38 3.33
N ASP A 83 -1.22 -14.71 3.04
CA ASP A 83 -0.44 -13.90 2.11
C ASP A 83 -0.97 -14.09 0.69
N TYR A 84 -1.00 -13.02 -0.10
CA TYR A 84 -1.41 -13.07 -1.49
C TYR A 84 -0.42 -12.39 -2.42
N GLN A 85 -0.37 -12.88 -3.65
CA GLN A 85 0.42 -12.28 -4.73
C GLN A 85 -0.41 -12.26 -6.01
N VAL A 86 -0.46 -11.09 -6.66
CA VAL A 86 -0.98 -10.90 -8.01
C VAL A 86 0.19 -10.88 -8.98
N TYR A 87 0.24 -11.83 -9.91
CA TYR A 87 1.39 -12.03 -10.80
C TYR A 87 0.99 -12.53 -12.19
N SER A 88 1.90 -12.51 -13.15
CA SER A 88 1.78 -13.23 -14.42
C SER A 88 2.94 -14.20 -14.60
N GLU A 89 2.72 -15.23 -15.42
CA GLU A 89 3.79 -16.13 -15.84
C GLU A 89 4.62 -15.43 -16.92
N SER A 90 5.90 -15.12 -16.63
CA SER A 90 6.80 -14.43 -17.55
C SER A 90 8.20 -15.05 -17.53
N GLY A 91 8.45 -16.01 -18.42
CA GLY A 91 9.75 -16.67 -18.50
C GLY A 91 9.97 -17.63 -17.34
N ALA A 92 11.13 -17.55 -16.67
CA ALA A 92 11.52 -18.50 -15.62
C ALA A 92 10.97 -18.16 -14.23
N GLU A 93 10.68 -16.88 -13.95
CA GLU A 93 10.15 -16.41 -12.66
C GLU A 93 8.85 -15.64 -12.86
N PRO A 94 7.89 -15.74 -11.91
CA PRO A 94 6.64 -14.99 -12.00
C PRO A 94 6.90 -13.48 -11.88
N LEU A 95 6.21 -12.70 -12.72
CA LEU A 95 6.24 -11.25 -12.66
C LEU A 95 5.18 -10.76 -11.68
N VAL A 96 5.60 -10.33 -10.48
CA VAL A 96 4.68 -9.86 -9.43
C VAL A 96 4.30 -8.39 -9.64
N TYR A 97 3.00 -8.12 -9.60
CA TYR A 97 2.38 -6.80 -9.73
C TYR A 97 2.00 -6.19 -8.38
N SER A 98 1.41 -7.00 -7.50
CA SER A 98 0.99 -6.58 -6.17
C SER A 98 1.05 -7.74 -5.20
N GLN A 99 1.27 -7.44 -3.93
CA GLN A 99 1.24 -8.41 -2.84
C GLN A 99 0.70 -7.75 -1.57
N GLY A 100 0.27 -8.57 -0.63
CA GLY A 100 -0.17 -8.15 0.69
C GLY A 100 -0.59 -9.34 1.52
N THR A 101 -1.20 -9.06 2.66
CA THR A 101 -1.69 -10.08 3.59
C THR A 101 -3.17 -9.86 3.84
N ALA A 102 -3.96 -10.92 3.86
CA ALA A 102 -5.37 -10.88 4.19
C ALA A 102 -5.63 -11.53 5.55
N LEU A 103 -6.61 -11.01 6.27
CA LEU A 103 -7.07 -11.55 7.54
C LEU A 103 -8.60 -11.62 7.52
N LEU A 104 -9.12 -12.77 7.94
CA LEU A 104 -10.53 -12.92 8.29
C LEU A 104 -10.70 -12.47 9.73
N ALA A 105 -11.43 -11.38 9.93
CA ALA A 105 -11.59 -10.78 11.25
C ALA A 105 -13.03 -10.36 11.47
N ARG A 106 -13.44 -10.33 12.74
CA ARG A 106 -14.71 -9.74 13.11
C ARG A 106 -14.72 -8.27 12.71
N LEU A 107 -15.79 -7.86 12.03
CA LEU A 107 -16.02 -6.47 11.67
C LEU A 107 -16.28 -5.66 12.94
N GLU A 108 -15.60 -4.52 13.04
CA GLU A 108 -15.86 -3.53 14.10
C GLU A 108 -17.18 -2.81 13.82
N GLU A 109 -17.74 -2.15 14.83
CA GLU A 109 -18.97 -1.37 14.64
C GLU A 109 -18.77 -0.29 13.58
N VAL A 110 -19.76 -0.17 12.70
CA VAL A 110 -19.76 0.81 11.61
C VAL A 110 -19.77 2.22 12.21
N SER A 111 -18.71 2.98 11.97
CA SER A 111 -18.65 4.39 12.32
C SER A 111 -19.53 5.21 11.35
N VAL A 112 -20.23 6.21 11.87
CA VAL A 112 -21.05 7.13 11.07
C VAL A 112 -20.37 8.48 10.98
N LEU A 113 -20.16 8.98 9.76
CA LEU A 113 -19.64 10.30 9.47
C LEU A 113 -20.76 11.35 9.49
N ASP A 114 -20.54 12.47 10.18
CA ASP A 114 -21.43 13.64 10.09
C ASP A 114 -21.13 14.42 8.80
N LEU A 115 -21.80 14.04 7.71
CA LEU A 115 -21.60 14.63 6.39
C LEU A 115 -21.90 16.14 6.36
N ALA A 116 -22.85 16.62 7.17
CA ALA A 116 -23.20 18.04 7.22
C ALA A 116 -22.10 18.87 7.92
N ALA A 117 -21.58 18.35 9.04
CA ALA A 117 -20.44 18.97 9.71
C ALA A 117 -19.19 18.95 8.81
N LEU A 118 -18.92 17.84 8.13
CA LEU A 118 -17.77 17.70 7.23
C LEU A 118 -17.84 18.67 6.04
N GLN A 119 -19.01 18.85 5.42
CA GLN A 119 -19.19 19.87 4.36
C GLN A 119 -18.88 21.28 4.88
N THR A 120 -19.29 21.58 6.12
CA THR A 120 -18.99 22.88 6.76
C THR A 120 -17.49 23.04 7.03
N GLN A 121 -16.79 21.98 7.43
CA GLN A 121 -15.34 22.00 7.64
C GLN A 121 -14.55 22.07 6.32
N CYS A 122 -15.09 21.52 5.25
CA CYS A 122 -14.49 21.48 3.91
C CYS A 122 -14.97 22.65 3.01
N SER A 123 -15.00 23.86 3.57
CA SER A 123 -15.57 25.04 2.90
C SER A 123 -14.55 25.95 2.21
N GLN A 124 -13.27 25.57 2.13
CA GLN A 124 -12.21 26.45 1.59
C GLN A 124 -12.28 26.58 0.07
N LYS A 125 -12.58 25.48 -0.62
CA LYS A 125 -12.74 25.43 -2.07
C LYS A 125 -13.68 24.30 -2.44
N ILE A 126 -14.39 24.45 -3.55
CA ILE A 126 -15.20 23.39 -4.14
C ILE A 126 -14.68 23.17 -5.57
N LEU A 127 -14.35 21.92 -5.90
CA LEU A 127 -14.00 21.49 -7.24
C LEU A 127 -15.20 20.78 -7.88
N SER A 128 -15.56 21.16 -9.10
CA SER A 128 -16.51 20.40 -9.91
C SER A 128 -15.86 19.14 -10.48
N ALA A 129 -16.67 18.16 -10.87
CA ALA A 129 -16.24 17.00 -11.66
C ALA A 129 -15.32 17.40 -12.83
N SER A 130 -15.76 18.38 -13.65
CA SER A 130 -14.99 18.85 -14.81
C SER A 130 -13.60 19.37 -14.44
N GLN A 131 -13.49 20.16 -13.37
CA GLN A 131 -12.20 20.67 -12.90
C GLN A 131 -11.28 19.54 -12.44
N CYS A 132 -11.82 18.54 -11.72
CA CYS A 132 -11.06 17.36 -11.31
C CYS A 132 -10.51 16.60 -12.53
N TYR A 133 -11.36 16.29 -13.51
CA TYR A 133 -10.95 15.52 -14.69
C TYR A 133 -10.03 16.31 -15.64
N GLU A 134 -10.15 17.64 -15.72
CA GLU A 134 -9.19 18.50 -16.42
C GLU A 134 -7.80 18.44 -15.77
N ILE A 135 -7.72 18.44 -14.43
CA ILE A 135 -6.45 18.32 -13.70
C ILE A 135 -5.80 16.95 -13.97
N PHE A 136 -6.58 15.87 -13.95
CA PHE A 136 -6.07 14.54 -14.26
C PHE A 136 -5.56 14.43 -15.70
N HIS A 137 -6.33 14.96 -16.65
CA HIS A 137 -5.93 14.97 -18.06
C HIS A 137 -4.62 15.75 -18.26
N ALA A 138 -4.48 16.91 -17.63
CA ALA A 138 -3.25 17.69 -17.64
C ALA A 138 -2.05 16.96 -16.99
N ALA A 139 -2.33 16.01 -16.08
CA ALA A 139 -1.34 15.15 -15.44
C ALA A 139 -1.01 13.87 -16.24
N GLY A 140 -1.61 13.69 -17.42
CA GLY A 140 -1.44 12.49 -18.24
C GLY A 140 -2.31 11.30 -17.80
N ILE A 141 -3.38 11.53 -17.04
CA ILE A 141 -4.36 10.50 -16.68
C ILE A 141 -5.68 10.80 -17.39
N GLU A 142 -6.06 9.92 -18.30
CA GLU A 142 -7.27 9.99 -19.10
C GLU A 142 -8.30 9.00 -18.54
N TYR A 143 -9.18 9.52 -17.68
CA TYR A 143 -10.34 8.77 -17.19
C TYR A 143 -11.48 8.83 -18.20
N GLY A 144 -11.87 7.66 -18.72
CA GLY A 144 -13.07 7.49 -19.53
C GLY A 144 -14.35 7.46 -18.68
N PRO A 145 -15.53 7.39 -19.33
CA PRO A 145 -16.82 7.52 -18.65
C PRO A 145 -17.04 6.57 -17.47
N GLY A 146 -16.55 5.33 -17.55
CA GLY A 146 -16.65 4.34 -16.48
C GLY A 146 -15.83 4.65 -15.24
N HIS A 147 -14.86 5.57 -15.31
CA HIS A 147 -14.05 6.01 -14.16
C HIS A 147 -14.33 7.45 -13.72
N GLN A 148 -15.35 8.10 -14.30
CA GLN A 148 -15.74 9.46 -13.96
C GLN A 148 -16.76 9.52 -12.81
N GLY A 149 -16.42 8.92 -11.66
CA GLY A 149 -17.31 8.81 -10.50
C GLY A 149 -17.36 10.00 -9.54
N ILE A 150 -16.51 11.02 -9.71
CA ILE A 150 -16.51 12.24 -8.87
C ILE A 150 -17.62 13.19 -9.37
N GLU A 151 -18.54 13.56 -8.49
CA GLU A 151 -19.48 14.66 -8.75
C GLU A 151 -18.90 16.01 -8.31
N LYS A 152 -18.34 16.03 -7.09
CA LYS A 152 -17.85 17.26 -6.44
C LYS A 152 -16.85 16.93 -5.34
N VAL A 153 -15.84 17.78 -5.18
CA VAL A 153 -14.88 17.70 -4.06
C VAL A 153 -14.91 19.00 -3.26
N TYR A 154 -15.27 18.91 -1.99
CA TYR A 154 -15.21 19.96 -0.97
C TYR A 154 -13.83 19.89 -0.30
N VAL A 155 -13.07 20.97 -0.34
CA VAL A 155 -11.70 21.03 0.18
C VAL A 155 -11.69 21.80 1.50
N GLY A 156 -11.08 21.21 2.53
CA GLY A 156 -10.84 21.80 3.83
C GLY A 156 -9.36 21.89 4.17
N SER A 157 -9.07 22.32 5.40
CA SER A 157 -7.70 22.34 5.91
C SER A 157 -7.28 20.92 6.30
N GLY A 158 -6.36 20.32 5.54
CA GLY A 158 -5.83 18.98 5.84
C GLY A 158 -6.78 17.83 5.56
N GLN A 159 -7.91 18.10 4.90
CA GLN A 159 -8.91 17.10 4.53
C GLN A 159 -9.70 17.52 3.28
N ALA A 160 -10.34 16.56 2.64
CA ALA A 160 -11.29 16.77 1.55
C ALA A 160 -12.47 15.80 1.70
N LEU A 161 -13.66 16.25 1.33
CA LEU A 161 -14.86 15.43 1.27
C LEU A 161 -15.34 15.40 -0.19
N ALA A 162 -15.55 14.21 -0.74
CA ALA A 162 -16.02 14.04 -2.11
C ALA A 162 -17.39 13.38 -2.14
N GLN A 163 -18.24 13.90 -3.01
CA GLN A 163 -19.51 13.28 -3.40
C GLN A 163 -19.26 12.44 -4.65
N LEU A 164 -19.66 11.17 -4.59
CA LEU A 164 -19.36 10.16 -5.60
C LEU A 164 -20.65 9.52 -6.12
N SER A 165 -20.66 9.21 -7.41
CA SER A 165 -21.75 8.51 -8.08
C SER A 165 -21.20 7.45 -9.02
N LEU A 166 -21.79 6.25 -9.02
CA LEU A 166 -21.43 5.23 -10.00
C LEU A 166 -21.88 5.69 -11.40
N PRO A 167 -20.97 5.79 -12.39
CA PRO A 167 -21.33 6.30 -13.71
C PRO A 167 -22.44 5.47 -14.38
N SER A 168 -23.41 6.15 -14.99
CA SER A 168 -24.59 5.50 -15.59
C SER A 168 -24.26 4.49 -16.69
N VAL A 169 -23.09 4.64 -17.34
CA VAL A 169 -22.61 3.74 -18.41
C VAL A 169 -22.24 2.34 -17.93
N ILE A 170 -22.10 2.15 -16.61
CA ILE A 170 -21.71 0.89 -15.97
C ILE A 170 -22.60 0.59 -14.75
N LEU A 171 -23.78 1.21 -14.65
CA LEU A 171 -24.67 1.02 -13.51
C LEU A 171 -25.16 -0.44 -13.40
N ASP A 172 -25.23 -1.15 -14.52
CA ASP A 172 -25.56 -2.58 -14.59
C ASP A 172 -24.48 -3.50 -14.00
N THR A 173 -23.30 -2.98 -13.70
CA THR A 173 -22.22 -3.72 -13.02
C THR A 173 -22.19 -3.54 -11.50
N GLU A 174 -23.08 -2.73 -10.91
CA GLU A 174 -23.10 -2.43 -9.47
C GLU A 174 -23.06 -3.70 -8.62
N GLY A 175 -23.98 -4.64 -8.87
CA GLY A 175 -24.09 -5.89 -8.09
C GLY A 175 -23.01 -6.93 -8.37
N GLN A 176 -22.04 -6.65 -9.24
CA GLN A 176 -20.97 -7.60 -9.59
C GLN A 176 -19.72 -7.45 -8.70
N PHE A 177 -19.63 -6.37 -7.92
CA PHE A 177 -18.45 -6.05 -7.12
C PHE A 177 -18.82 -5.65 -5.70
N VAL A 178 -18.01 -6.07 -4.72
CA VAL A 178 -18.10 -5.49 -3.37
C VAL A 178 -17.33 -4.16 -3.37
N LEU A 179 -16.07 -4.18 -3.79
CA LEU A 179 -15.27 -2.97 -3.99
C LEU A 179 -15.34 -2.56 -5.46
N HIS A 180 -16.41 -1.86 -5.85
CA HIS A 180 -16.62 -1.47 -7.24
C HIS A 180 -15.45 -0.60 -7.74
N PRO A 181 -14.72 -1.00 -8.82
CA PRO A 181 -13.50 -0.33 -9.25
C PRO A 181 -13.66 1.18 -9.44
N SER A 182 -14.75 1.61 -10.09
CA SER A 182 -15.03 3.04 -10.33
C SER A 182 -15.29 3.85 -9.07
N MET A 183 -15.96 3.28 -8.07
CA MET A 183 -16.25 3.98 -6.81
C MET A 183 -15.01 4.09 -5.94
N MET A 184 -14.26 2.99 -5.83
CA MET A 184 -13.01 2.96 -5.10
C MET A 184 -11.95 3.87 -5.73
N ASP A 185 -11.86 3.86 -7.07
CA ASP A 185 -10.91 4.73 -7.78
C ASP A 185 -11.35 6.20 -7.69
N ALA A 186 -12.64 6.51 -7.78
CA ALA A 186 -13.14 7.87 -7.57
C ALA A 186 -12.84 8.38 -6.14
N ALA A 187 -12.91 7.53 -5.11
CA ALA A 187 -12.48 7.86 -3.76
C ALA A 187 -10.97 8.14 -3.68
N LEU A 188 -10.15 7.37 -4.42
CA LEU A 188 -8.72 7.61 -4.53
C LEU A 188 -8.39 8.91 -5.29
N GLN A 189 -9.06 9.14 -6.41
CA GLN A 189 -8.99 10.35 -7.23
C GLN A 189 -9.30 11.59 -6.38
N ALA A 190 -10.27 11.53 -5.47
CA ALA A 190 -10.63 12.64 -4.60
C ALA A 190 -9.49 13.14 -3.68
N SER A 191 -8.40 12.38 -3.53
CA SER A 191 -7.15 12.86 -2.92
C SER A 191 -6.57 14.11 -3.60
N ILE A 192 -6.96 14.40 -4.84
CA ILE A 192 -6.60 15.65 -5.53
C ILE A 192 -7.05 16.89 -4.75
N GLY A 193 -8.18 16.83 -4.04
CA GLY A 193 -8.64 17.92 -3.17
C GLY A 193 -7.66 18.17 -2.02
N LEU A 194 -7.14 17.10 -1.43
CA LEU A 194 -6.14 17.17 -0.36
C LEU A 194 -4.83 17.77 -0.87
N LEU A 195 -4.35 17.32 -2.04
CA LEU A 195 -3.10 17.83 -2.66
C LEU A 195 -3.20 19.29 -3.10
N MET A 196 -4.37 19.70 -3.62
CA MET A 196 -4.63 21.10 -3.96
C MET A 196 -4.65 22.02 -2.74
N SER A 197 -4.99 21.51 -1.54
CA SER A 197 -4.92 22.29 -0.30
C SER A 197 -3.47 22.66 0.09
N MET A 198 -2.48 21.85 -0.31
CA MET A 198 -1.06 22.15 -0.07
C MET A 198 -0.50 23.19 -1.05
N ASN A 199 -0.96 23.15 -2.30
CA ASN A 199 -0.30 23.79 -3.43
C ASN A 199 -1.24 24.76 -4.17
N ALA A 200 -1.41 25.97 -3.63
CA ALA A 200 -1.76 27.12 -4.47
C ALA A 200 -0.69 27.40 -5.57
N SER A 201 0.48 26.76 -5.48
CA SER A 201 1.64 26.91 -6.38
C SER A 201 1.72 25.89 -7.54
N MET A 202 0.97 24.78 -7.51
CA MET A 202 0.87 23.87 -8.67
C MET A 202 0.10 24.52 -9.83
N ALA A 203 -0.70 25.55 -9.53
CA ALA A 203 -1.36 26.39 -10.52
C ALA A 203 -0.47 27.52 -11.08
N SER A 204 0.70 27.81 -10.48
CA SER A 204 1.52 28.98 -10.83
C SER A 204 2.80 28.68 -11.61
N ASN A 205 3.25 27.42 -11.70
CA ASN A 205 4.46 27.06 -12.44
C ASN A 205 4.13 26.35 -13.76
N HIS A 206 3.79 27.14 -14.77
CA HIS A 206 3.59 26.74 -16.17
C HIS A 206 4.80 26.08 -16.88
N GLN A 207 5.82 25.59 -16.16
CA GLN A 207 7.06 25.06 -16.75
C GLN A 207 7.47 23.66 -16.27
N SER A 208 6.72 23.04 -15.36
CA SER A 208 6.90 21.62 -15.02
C SER A 208 5.52 21.00 -14.89
N GLY A 209 5.11 20.24 -15.91
CA GLY A 209 3.76 19.66 -15.97
C GLY A 209 3.40 18.88 -14.71
N VAL A 210 2.11 18.91 -14.34
CA VAL A 210 1.58 18.07 -13.26
C VAL A 210 1.92 16.61 -13.62
N LYS A 211 2.52 15.88 -12.69
CA LYS A 211 2.88 14.47 -12.91
C LYS A 211 1.76 13.57 -12.38
N PRO A 212 1.56 12.38 -12.98
CA PRO A 212 0.57 11.45 -12.47
C PRO A 212 1.01 10.90 -11.11
N ILE A 213 0.04 10.75 -10.22
CA ILE A 213 0.23 10.22 -8.87
C ILE A 213 -0.52 8.90 -8.80
N LEU A 214 0.18 7.83 -8.40
CA LEU A 214 -0.36 6.48 -8.35
C LEU A 214 -0.25 5.90 -6.94
N PRO A 215 -1.15 4.97 -6.57
CA PRO A 215 -1.01 4.23 -5.33
C PRO A 215 0.26 3.37 -5.36
N PHE A 216 1.01 3.39 -4.25
CA PHE A 216 2.26 2.66 -4.08
C PHE A 216 2.17 1.62 -2.95
N ALA A 217 1.59 2.00 -1.82
CA ALA A 217 1.36 1.10 -0.70
C ALA A 217 0.09 1.47 0.07
N LEU A 218 -0.51 0.51 0.77
CA LEU A 218 -1.65 0.69 1.66
C LEU A 218 -1.42 -0.16 2.91
N GLU A 219 -1.49 0.47 4.09
CA GLU A 219 -1.22 -0.22 5.36
C GLU A 219 -2.36 -1.15 5.74
N GLU A 220 -3.60 -0.68 5.64
CA GLU A 220 -4.78 -1.44 6.00
C GLU A 220 -6.00 -1.03 5.15
N LEU A 221 -6.73 -2.02 4.66
CA LEU A 221 -8.07 -1.93 4.10
C LEU A 221 -9.03 -2.71 5.01
N GLU A 222 -10.06 -2.04 5.51
CA GLU A 222 -11.19 -2.68 6.17
C GLU A 222 -12.42 -2.62 5.25
N ILE A 223 -13.07 -3.76 5.04
CA ILE A 223 -14.24 -3.90 4.18
C ILE A 223 -15.44 -4.21 5.09
N LEU A 224 -16.20 -3.16 5.44
CA LEU A 224 -17.36 -3.22 6.33
C LEU A 224 -18.67 -3.46 5.56
N GLY A 225 -18.71 -3.09 4.28
CA GLY A 225 -19.83 -3.26 3.37
C GLY A 225 -19.42 -3.04 1.91
N GLY A 226 -20.34 -3.30 0.98
CA GLY A 226 -20.13 -3.08 -0.45
C GLY A 226 -20.31 -1.62 -0.88
N CYS A 227 -19.65 -1.24 -1.98
CA CYS A 227 -19.90 0.00 -2.69
C CYS A 227 -21.30 0.01 -3.31
N THR A 228 -21.94 1.16 -3.30
CA THR A 228 -23.27 1.40 -3.91
C THR A 228 -23.16 2.51 -4.96
N SER A 229 -24.25 2.76 -5.68
CA SER A 229 -24.32 3.78 -6.73
C SER A 229 -24.20 5.23 -6.26
N SER A 230 -24.38 5.53 -4.98
CA SER A 230 -24.16 6.87 -4.41
C SER A 230 -23.43 6.79 -3.08
N MET A 231 -22.29 7.48 -2.98
CA MET A 231 -21.42 7.42 -1.81
C MET A 231 -20.70 8.75 -1.57
N TRP A 232 -20.09 8.85 -0.40
CA TRP A 232 -19.20 9.93 -0.02
C TRP A 232 -17.83 9.37 0.37
N ALA A 233 -16.76 10.11 0.07
CA ALA A 233 -15.41 9.78 0.51
C ALA A 233 -14.81 10.92 1.32
N LEU A 234 -14.31 10.64 2.52
CA LEU A 234 -13.57 11.57 3.35
C LEU A 234 -12.08 11.21 3.31
N ILE A 235 -11.26 12.15 2.85
CA ILE A 235 -9.82 11.99 2.66
C ILE A 235 -9.10 12.91 3.62
N ARG A 236 -8.12 12.40 4.37
CA ARG A 236 -7.38 13.14 5.41
C ARG A 236 -5.91 12.74 5.40
N TYR A 237 -5.00 13.60 5.84
CA TYR A 237 -3.61 13.16 6.07
C TYR A 237 -3.55 12.09 7.16
N SER A 238 -2.77 11.05 6.93
CA SER A 238 -2.45 10.08 7.98
C SER A 238 -1.52 10.73 9.01
N GLN A 239 -1.53 10.21 10.24
CA GLN A 239 -0.58 10.62 11.29
C GLN A 239 0.87 10.48 10.78
N GLY A 240 1.62 11.59 10.81
CA GLY A 240 3.02 11.65 10.33
C GLY A 240 3.19 12.03 8.86
N GLY A 241 2.12 12.08 8.05
CA GLY A 241 2.18 12.64 6.70
C GLY A 241 2.33 14.16 6.75
N LYS A 242 3.44 14.69 6.20
CA LYS A 242 3.66 16.14 6.09
C LYS A 242 3.55 16.58 4.64
N ALA A 243 3.09 17.82 4.45
CA ALA A 243 3.15 18.50 3.17
C ALA A 243 4.62 18.69 2.74
N GLY A 244 4.99 18.14 1.57
CA GLY A 244 6.32 18.33 0.96
C GLY A 244 7.09 17.04 0.61
N ASP A 245 6.65 15.87 1.05
CA ASP A 245 7.30 14.59 0.69
C ASP A 245 6.90 14.13 -0.71
N ASN A 246 7.81 13.43 -1.43
CA ASN A 246 7.53 12.79 -2.73
C ASN A 246 6.48 11.67 -2.64
N VAL A 247 6.17 11.23 -1.42
CA VAL A 247 5.12 10.26 -1.11
C VAL A 247 4.11 10.94 -0.18
N HIS A 248 2.87 11.06 -0.64
CA HIS A 248 1.79 11.63 0.16
C HIS A 248 1.02 10.50 0.83
N LYS A 249 0.94 10.53 2.16
CA LYS A 249 0.22 9.52 2.94
C LYS A 249 -1.13 10.05 3.41
N CYS A 250 -2.22 9.39 3.05
CA CYS A 250 -3.57 9.74 3.48
C CYS A 250 -4.39 8.54 3.97
N ASP A 251 -5.46 8.85 4.68
CA ASP A 251 -6.52 7.93 5.04
C ASP A 251 -7.78 8.29 4.26
N ILE A 252 -8.54 7.30 3.83
CA ILE A 252 -9.79 7.46 3.06
C ILE A 252 -10.87 6.60 3.71
N ASP A 253 -11.96 7.22 4.15
CA ASP A 253 -13.19 6.52 4.52
C ASP A 253 -14.22 6.71 3.40
N VAL A 254 -14.80 5.61 2.90
CA VAL A 254 -15.91 5.62 1.94
C VAL A 254 -17.19 5.21 2.68
N CYS A 255 -18.25 6.00 2.54
CA CYS A 255 -19.51 5.82 3.25
C CYS A 255 -20.72 6.01 2.34
N ASP A 256 -21.88 5.51 2.76
CA ASP A 256 -23.16 5.73 2.09
C ASP A 256 -23.69 7.17 2.28
N GLU A 257 -24.87 7.45 1.73
CA GLU A 257 -25.54 8.76 1.85
C GLU A 257 -25.94 9.12 3.28
N GLN A 258 -25.98 8.15 4.21
CA GLN A 258 -26.26 8.37 5.63
C GLN A 258 -24.96 8.55 6.44
N GLY A 259 -23.80 8.42 5.81
CA GLY A 259 -22.49 8.52 6.45
C GLY A 259 -22.00 7.21 7.07
N ASN A 260 -22.69 6.08 6.89
CA ASN A 260 -22.22 4.79 7.39
C ASN A 260 -20.99 4.35 6.60
N VAL A 261 -19.85 4.18 7.27
CA VAL A 261 -18.60 3.79 6.58
C VAL A 261 -18.68 2.35 6.09
N CYS A 262 -18.49 2.15 4.79
CA CYS A 262 -18.48 0.84 4.13
C CYS A 262 -17.06 0.34 3.90
N VAL A 263 -16.11 1.25 3.62
CA VAL A 263 -14.71 0.89 3.32
C VAL A 263 -13.79 1.90 4.00
N ARG A 264 -12.72 1.41 4.62
CA ARG A 264 -11.68 2.26 5.21
C ARG A 264 -10.31 1.87 4.68
N MET A 265 -9.60 2.84 4.11
CA MET A 265 -8.21 2.74 3.68
C MET A 265 -7.35 3.58 4.62
N LYS A 266 -6.47 2.94 5.40
CA LYS A 266 -5.52 3.63 6.27
C LYS A 266 -4.13 3.61 5.65
N GLY A 267 -3.48 4.77 5.68
CA GLY A 267 -2.09 4.91 5.30
C GLY A 267 -1.80 4.65 3.83
N ILE A 268 -2.71 5.03 2.94
CA ILE A 268 -2.45 4.95 1.50
C ILE A 268 -1.32 5.91 1.13
N SER A 269 -0.27 5.35 0.56
CA SER A 269 0.92 6.05 0.09
C SER A 269 0.80 6.28 -1.40
N LEU A 270 0.70 7.55 -1.78
CA LEU A 270 0.58 8.03 -3.14
C LEU A 270 1.93 8.55 -3.62
N ARG A 271 2.46 7.99 -4.71
CA ARG A 271 3.78 8.34 -5.24
C ARG A 271 3.64 9.02 -6.60
N VAL A 272 4.44 10.07 -6.81
CA VAL A 272 4.58 10.74 -8.10
C VAL A 272 5.37 9.84 -9.06
N LEU A 273 4.85 9.61 -10.27
CA LEU A 273 5.55 8.86 -11.30
C LEU A 273 6.63 9.76 -11.96
N ASP A 274 7.89 9.35 -11.88
CA ASP A 274 9.02 10.14 -12.41
C ASP A 274 9.36 9.77 -13.87
N GLY A 275 8.66 10.41 -14.80
CA GLY A 275 9.05 10.48 -16.22
C GLY A 275 9.02 9.15 -17.00
N LYS A 276 9.42 9.22 -18.28
CA LYS A 276 9.29 8.10 -19.26
C LYS A 276 10.08 6.83 -18.88
N GLY A 277 11.11 6.93 -18.03
CA GLY A 277 12.00 5.82 -17.69
C GLY A 277 11.39 4.76 -16.76
N GLU A 278 10.54 5.14 -15.81
CA GLU A 278 9.87 4.16 -14.92
C GLU A 278 8.88 3.27 -15.70
N MET A 279 8.25 3.82 -16.75
CA MET A 279 7.32 3.08 -17.61
C MET A 279 7.97 2.12 -18.61
N GLU A 280 9.22 2.36 -19.02
CA GLU A 280 10.02 1.43 -19.83
C GLU A 280 10.64 0.32 -18.96
N GLY A 281 10.90 0.62 -17.69
CA GLY A 281 11.37 -0.33 -16.67
C GLY A 281 10.36 -1.42 -16.29
N PHE A 282 9.05 -1.19 -16.47
CA PHE A 282 8.04 -2.22 -16.18
C PHE A 282 8.05 -3.40 -17.17
N SER A 283 8.62 -3.22 -18.36
CA SER A 283 8.85 -4.24 -19.39
C SER A 283 10.24 -4.90 -19.32
N SER A 284 11.12 -4.40 -18.45
CA SER A 284 12.47 -4.94 -18.27
C SER A 284 12.52 -5.78 -16.98
N PRO A 285 13.31 -6.88 -16.93
CA PRO A 285 13.53 -7.60 -15.68
C PRO A 285 14.08 -6.63 -14.62
N PRO A 286 13.69 -6.78 -13.33
CA PRO A 286 14.19 -5.88 -12.29
C PRO A 286 15.72 -5.88 -12.33
N ALA A 287 16.31 -4.69 -12.44
CA ALA A 287 17.74 -4.56 -12.21
C ALA A 287 18.01 -5.10 -10.80
N LEU A 288 18.91 -6.07 -10.67
CA LEU A 288 19.29 -6.63 -9.39
C LEU A 288 19.99 -5.54 -8.58
N PHE A 289 19.27 -4.90 -7.68
CA PHE A 289 19.84 -3.96 -6.72
C PHE A 289 20.41 -4.75 -5.56
N LEU A 290 21.71 -5.02 -5.62
CA LEU A 290 22.45 -5.56 -4.48
C LEU A 290 22.78 -4.40 -3.54
N SER A 291 22.17 -4.42 -2.35
CA SER A 291 22.69 -3.64 -1.23
C SER A 291 23.78 -4.47 -0.56
N SER A 292 24.94 -3.87 -0.34
CA SER A 292 25.98 -4.44 0.51
C SER A 292 26.20 -3.50 1.68
N PRO A 293 26.37 -4.01 2.92
CA PRO A 293 26.73 -3.17 4.04
C PRO A 293 28.10 -2.54 3.79
N GLY A 294 28.11 -1.23 3.54
CA GLY A 294 29.32 -0.44 3.38
C GLY A 294 29.75 0.12 4.73
N TRP A 295 30.52 -0.63 5.50
CA TRP A 295 31.12 -0.12 6.72
C TRP A 295 32.09 1.01 6.36
N LYS A 296 31.82 2.22 6.84
CA LYS A 296 32.77 3.34 6.78
C LYS A 296 33.48 3.42 8.12
N GLU A 297 34.80 3.37 8.07
CA GLU A 297 35.65 3.66 9.21
C GLU A 297 35.34 5.09 9.70
N GLN A 298 34.99 5.21 10.97
CA GLN A 298 34.71 6.48 11.62
C GLN A 298 35.53 6.54 12.90
N GLU A 299 36.30 7.61 13.07
CA GLU A 299 37.02 7.85 14.32
C GLU A 299 36.01 8.01 15.47
N VAL A 300 36.24 7.25 16.54
CA VAL A 300 35.46 7.36 17.77
C VAL A 300 35.76 8.74 18.38
N ALA A 301 34.73 9.59 18.53
CA ALA A 301 34.88 10.85 19.24
C ALA A 301 35.39 10.58 20.66
N PRO A 302 36.47 11.24 21.13
CA PRO A 302 37.06 10.98 22.42
C PRO A 302 36.25 11.67 23.53
N GLU A 303 34.97 11.32 23.67
CA GLU A 303 34.14 11.84 24.75
C GLU A 303 32.96 10.90 25.06
N LEU A 304 33.30 9.71 25.55
CA LEU A 304 32.46 8.98 26.49
C LEU A 304 33.40 8.43 27.56
N SER A 305 33.27 8.91 28.79
CA SER A 305 33.80 8.21 29.96
C SER A 305 33.39 6.75 29.82
N THR A 306 34.37 5.84 29.79
CA THR A 306 34.12 4.40 29.71
C THR A 306 33.04 4.08 30.76
N PRO A 307 31.87 3.56 30.37
CA PRO A 307 30.86 3.19 31.35
C PRO A 307 31.53 2.29 32.38
N ALA A 308 31.38 2.59 33.66
CA ALA A 308 31.77 1.64 34.70
C ALA A 308 30.81 0.45 34.60
N TYR A 309 31.17 -0.55 33.81
CA TYR A 309 30.37 -1.74 33.63
C TYR A 309 30.19 -2.42 35.00
N ALA A 310 28.94 -2.65 35.40
CA ALA A 310 28.64 -3.33 36.65
C ALA A 310 29.17 -4.77 36.65
N GLU A 311 29.20 -5.42 35.48
CA GLU A 311 29.77 -6.74 35.26
C GLU A 311 30.40 -6.82 33.86
N HIS A 312 31.51 -7.55 33.73
CA HIS A 312 32.11 -7.88 32.44
C HIS A 312 31.89 -9.37 32.14
N TRP A 313 31.20 -9.68 31.05
CA TRP A 313 30.97 -11.05 30.60
C TRP A 313 31.77 -11.34 29.33
N VAL A 314 32.44 -12.48 29.28
CA VAL A 314 33.16 -12.97 28.10
C VAL A 314 32.59 -14.32 27.72
N ILE A 315 32.02 -14.42 26.52
CA ILE A 315 31.48 -15.67 25.99
C ILE A 315 32.52 -16.27 25.04
N LEU A 316 32.88 -17.50 25.34
CA LEU A 316 34.00 -18.24 24.79
C LEU A 316 33.47 -19.46 24.04
N CYS A 317 33.16 -19.31 22.76
CA CYS A 317 32.73 -20.43 21.94
C CYS A 317 33.93 -21.24 21.47
N GLU A 318 33.95 -22.55 21.75
CA GLU A 318 34.94 -23.52 21.24
C GLU A 318 36.40 -23.11 21.48
N GLN A 319 36.69 -22.71 22.70
CA GLN A 319 38.04 -22.30 23.04
C GLN A 319 39.00 -23.47 23.17
N GLU A 320 40.26 -23.18 22.90
CA GLU A 320 41.39 -24.02 23.30
C GLU A 320 41.60 -23.96 24.82
N GLU A 321 42.15 -25.05 25.36
CA GLU A 321 42.36 -25.23 26.79
C GLU A 321 43.31 -24.15 27.33
N GLY A 322 42.85 -23.34 28.30
CA GLY A 322 43.67 -22.32 28.97
C GLY A 322 43.35 -20.87 28.62
N ILE A 323 42.59 -20.59 27.56
CA ILE A 323 42.23 -19.20 27.18
C ILE A 323 41.35 -18.54 28.26
N GLN A 324 40.38 -19.27 28.81
CA GLN A 324 39.54 -18.76 29.90
C GLN A 324 40.37 -18.31 31.12
N LYS A 325 41.32 -19.15 31.54
CA LYS A 325 42.20 -18.85 32.68
C LYS A 325 43.09 -17.64 32.40
N ALA A 326 43.57 -17.49 31.15
CA ALA A 326 44.35 -16.33 30.76
C ALA A 326 43.53 -15.03 30.85
N ILE A 327 42.27 -15.06 30.41
CA ILE A 327 41.37 -13.89 30.46
C ILE A 327 41.03 -13.53 31.92
N GLU A 328 40.65 -14.51 32.73
CA GLU A 328 40.35 -14.30 34.15
C GLU A 328 41.55 -13.79 34.95
N ALA A 329 42.79 -14.14 34.55
CA ALA A 329 44.00 -13.64 35.18
C ALA A 329 44.35 -12.18 34.81
N HIS A 330 43.96 -11.71 33.62
CA HIS A 330 44.31 -10.38 33.12
C HIS A 330 43.17 -9.36 33.25
N MET A 331 41.93 -9.81 33.48
CA MET A 331 40.75 -8.96 33.60
C MET A 331 40.07 -9.13 34.96
N THR A 332 40.09 -8.09 35.79
CA THR A 332 39.49 -8.12 37.13
C THR A 332 37.97 -7.97 37.02
N GLY A 333 37.21 -8.87 37.65
CA GLY A 333 35.73 -8.83 37.65
C GLY A 333 35.07 -9.39 36.40
N VAL A 334 35.83 -10.11 35.55
CA VAL A 334 35.29 -10.80 34.37
C VAL A 334 34.61 -12.12 34.76
N ARG A 335 33.48 -12.43 34.12
CA ARG A 335 32.83 -13.74 34.15
C ARG A 335 32.92 -14.36 32.77
N CYS A 336 33.64 -15.47 32.67
CA CYS A 336 33.76 -16.20 31.43
C CYS A 336 32.70 -17.31 31.35
N ILE A 337 32.00 -17.43 30.22
CA ILE A 337 31.12 -18.55 29.89
C ILE A 337 31.75 -19.28 28.71
N ALA A 338 32.12 -20.56 28.89
CA ALA A 338 32.60 -21.38 27.80
C ALA A 338 31.44 -22.19 27.18
N LEU A 339 31.22 -22.02 25.88
CA LEU A 339 30.18 -22.73 25.14
C LEU A 339 30.82 -23.75 24.20
N GLN A 340 30.24 -24.94 24.15
CA GLN A 340 30.72 -26.04 23.31
C GLN A 340 29.55 -26.61 22.51
N ALA A 341 29.73 -26.76 21.20
CA ALA A 341 28.77 -27.42 20.33
C ALA A 341 29.51 -28.16 19.21
N ALA A 342 29.01 -29.34 18.86
CA ALA A 342 29.51 -30.15 17.75
C ALA A 342 28.62 -29.97 16.51
N GLY A 343 29.19 -30.17 15.32
CA GLY A 343 28.45 -30.13 14.05
C GLY A 343 28.89 -29.00 13.14
N ARG A 344 28.07 -28.73 12.11
CA ARG A 344 28.32 -27.63 11.17
C ARG A 344 28.10 -26.26 11.86
N ILE A 345 28.65 -25.20 11.26
CA ILE A 345 28.65 -23.87 11.86
C ILE A 345 27.23 -23.35 12.16
N ASP A 346 26.26 -23.62 11.27
CA ASP A 346 24.84 -23.26 11.42
C ASP A 346 24.19 -23.94 12.63
N GLN A 347 24.47 -25.23 12.84
CA GLN A 347 23.95 -26.00 13.97
C GLN A 347 24.56 -25.56 15.29
N ARG A 348 25.84 -25.16 15.27
CA ARG A 348 26.56 -24.67 16.46
C ARG A 348 26.00 -23.32 16.94
N PHE A 349 25.72 -22.40 16.02
CA PHE A 349 25.05 -21.13 16.35
C PHE A 349 23.71 -21.36 17.05
N GLN A 350 22.90 -22.30 16.55
CA GLN A 350 21.61 -22.61 17.17
C GLN A 350 21.77 -23.23 18.56
N ALA A 351 22.78 -24.09 18.75
CA ALA A 351 23.06 -24.72 20.05
C ALA A 351 23.55 -23.72 21.12
N TYR A 352 24.29 -22.67 20.74
CA TYR A 352 24.76 -21.63 21.67
C TYR A 352 23.65 -20.76 22.24
N VAL A 353 22.57 -20.57 21.49
CA VAL A 353 21.42 -19.77 21.95
C VAL A 353 20.63 -20.50 23.05
N THR A 354 20.77 -21.83 23.15
CA THR A 354 20.04 -22.66 24.12
C THR A 354 20.82 -23.02 25.39
N GLN A 355 22.10 -22.67 25.48
CA GLN A 355 22.99 -22.96 26.61
C GLN A 355 23.13 -21.74 27.53
#